data_AF-A0A9D2F569-F1
#
_entry.id   AF-A0A9D2F569-F1
#
_cell.length_a   1.000
_cell.length_b   1.000
_cell.length_c   1.000
_cell.angle_alpha   90.00
_cell.angle_beta   90.00
_cell.angle_gamma   90.00
#
_symmetry.space_group_name_H-M   'P 1'
#
loop_
_entity.id
_entity.type
_entity.pdbx_description
1 polymer ?
#
loop_
_entity_poly.entity_id
_entity_poly.type
_entity_poly.pdbx_seq_one_letter_code
_entity_poly.pdbx_strand_id
1 'polypeptide(L)'
;MEKSYEIYQSFLSSLHYSEKETIPSLTLPYSNGLVEATNNHIKVLKRTAYGFRNFINFKTRIFINRGKYFKTKTIQTNKKNQAVKLAA
;
A
#
# COMPACT_ATOMS: atom_id res chain seq x y z
N MET A 1 29.38 -25.39 22.19
CA MET A 1 28.89 -26.53 21.39
C MET A 1 27.39 -26.73 21.59
N GLU A 2 26.90 -26.82 22.83
CA GLU A 2 25.47 -27.01 23.10
C GLU A 2 24.60 -25.82 22.69
N LYS A 3 25.02 -24.59 23.05
CA LYS A 3 24.25 -23.37 22.69
C LYS A 3 24.10 -23.15 21.18
N SER A 4 25.12 -23.51 20.39
CA SER A 4 25.02 -23.45 18.92
C SER A 4 24.08 -24.52 18.35
N TYR A 5 24.03 -25.69 18.99
CA TYR A 5 23.10 -26.75 18.62
C TYR A 5 21.65 -26.38 18.96
N GLU A 6 21.41 -25.79 20.12
CA GLU A 6 20.08 -25.27 20.49
C GLU A 6 19.58 -24.18 19.55
N ILE A 7 20.44 -23.24 19.16
CA ILE A 7 20.12 -22.19 18.18
C ILE A 7 19.73 -22.83 16.84
N TYR A 8 20.47 -23.86 16.40
CA TYR A 8 20.17 -24.59 15.17
C TYR A 8 18.79 -25.28 15.24
N GLN A 9 18.47 -25.95 16.34
CA GLN A 9 17.15 -26.60 16.53
C GLN A 9 16.01 -25.58 16.58
N SER A 10 16.22 -24.41 17.21
CA SER A 10 15.26 -23.31 17.23
C SER A 10 14.99 -22.78 15.82
N PHE A 11 16.03 -22.61 15.01
CA PHE A 11 15.89 -22.19 13.61
C PHE A 11 15.10 -23.21 12.78
N LEU A 12 15.42 -24.50 12.88
CA LEU A 12 14.70 -25.56 12.16
C LEU A 12 13.21 -25.62 12.54
N SER A 13 12.90 -25.51 13.83
CA SER A 13 11.50 -25.51 14.29
C SER A 13 10.72 -24.29 13.78
N SER A 14 11.35 -23.11 13.72
CA SER A 14 10.75 -21.91 13.12
C SER A 14 10.52 -22.05 11.62
N LEU A 15 11.45 -22.66 10.89
CA LEU A 15 11.29 -22.91 9.45
C LEU A 15 10.12 -23.87 9.18
N HIS A 16 10.08 -24.99 9.91
CA HIS A 16 9.01 -25.98 9.77
C HIS A 16 7.63 -25.39 10.12
N TYR A 17 7.57 -24.48 11.10
CA TYR A 17 6.35 -23.76 11.43
C TYR A 17 5.87 -22.87 10.27
N SER A 18 6.79 -22.16 9.61
CA SER A 18 6.50 -21.25 8.48
C SER A 18 6.24 -21.94 7.14
N GLU A 19 6.53 -23.23 7.02
CA GLU A 19 6.41 -24.01 5.79
C GLU A 19 4.98 -23.99 5.21
N LYS A 20 3.97 -24.01 6.10
CA LYS A 20 2.54 -23.97 5.74
C LYS A 20 2.13 -22.68 5.01
N GLU A 21 2.80 -21.57 5.27
CA GLU A 21 2.54 -20.27 4.61
C GLU A 21 3.44 -20.06 3.39
N THR A 22 4.65 -20.65 3.43
CA THR A 22 5.65 -20.53 2.37
C THR A 22 5.22 -21.25 1.09
N ILE A 23 4.72 -22.49 1.18
CA ILE A 23 4.32 -23.28 0.00
C ILE A 23 3.20 -22.59 -0.81
N PRO A 24 2.11 -22.07 -0.20
CA PRO A 24 1.12 -21.28 -0.93
C PRO A 24 1.70 -19.99 -1.53
N SER A 25 2.62 -19.31 -0.84
CA SER A 25 3.21 -18.05 -1.35
C SER A 25 4.05 -18.25 -2.61
N LEU A 26 4.66 -19.43 -2.80
CA LEU A 26 5.49 -19.76 -3.95
C LEU A 26 4.68 -20.27 -5.15
N THR A 27 3.46 -20.75 -4.91
CA THR A 27 2.60 -21.37 -5.92
C THR A 27 1.49 -20.42 -6.40
N LEU A 28 1.02 -19.53 -5.53
CA LEU A 28 -0.02 -18.57 -5.87
C LEU A 28 0.58 -17.34 -6.58
N PRO A 29 -0.17 -16.72 -7.52
CA PRO A 29 0.26 -15.48 -8.17
C PRO A 29 0.16 -14.25 -7.25
N TYR A 30 -0.25 -14.43 -6.00
CA TYR A 30 -0.38 -13.37 -5.01
C TYR A 30 0.92 -13.20 -4.23
N SER A 31 1.47 -12.00 -4.23
CA SER A 31 2.64 -11.66 -3.43
C SER A 31 2.31 -10.62 -2.37
N ASN A 32 2.92 -10.76 -1.19
CA ASN A 32 2.81 -9.77 -0.11
C ASN A 32 3.50 -8.43 -0.45
N GLY A 33 4.26 -8.36 -1.55
CA GLY A 33 5.05 -7.18 -1.93
C GLY A 33 4.23 -5.89 -2.04
N LEU A 34 3.00 -5.95 -2.56
CA LEU A 34 2.13 -4.76 -2.65
C LEU A 34 1.73 -4.25 -1.25
N VAL A 35 1.42 -5.16 -0.33
CA VAL A 35 1.04 -4.85 1.05
C VAL A 35 2.24 -4.28 1.81
N GLU A 36 3.41 -4.91 1.66
CA GLU A 36 4.66 -4.46 2.27
C GLU A 36 5.07 -3.07 1.79
N ALA A 37 5.02 -2.83 0.48
CA ALA A 37 5.29 -1.52 -0.10
C ALA A 37 4.33 -0.44 0.44
N THR A 38 3.06 -0.81 0.64
CA THR A 38 2.04 0.07 1.25
C THR A 38 2.40 0.40 2.70
N ASN A 39 2.74 -0.62 3.49
CA ASN A 39 3.11 -0.46 4.89
C ASN A 39 4.38 0.39 5.05
N ASN A 40 5.38 0.21 4.19
CA ASN A 40 6.59 1.03 4.20
C ASN A 40 6.27 2.50 3.90
N HIS A 41 5.46 2.76 2.87
CA HIS A 41 5.05 4.12 2.53
C HIS A 41 4.34 4.83 3.70
N ILE A 42 3.41 4.14 4.38
CA ILE A 42 2.72 4.67 5.56
C ILE A 42 3.71 4.94 6.70
N LYS A 43 4.67 4.04 6.94
CA LYS A 43 5.74 4.20 7.94
C LYS A 43 6.63 5.41 7.62
N VAL A 44 7.02 5.61 6.36
CA VAL A 44 7.77 6.79 5.91
C VAL A 44 6.97 8.06 6.15
N LEU A 45 5.71 8.09 5.72
CA LEU A 45 4.83 9.25 5.84
C LEU A 45 4.59 9.67 7.30
N LYS A 46 4.48 8.69 8.21
CA LYS A 46 4.39 8.95 9.66
C LYS A 46 5.68 9.56 10.22
N ARG A 47 6.86 9.09 9.77
CA ARG A 47 8.18 9.62 10.19
C ARG A 47 8.43 11.04 9.68
N THR A 48 8.14 11.31 8.41
CA THR A 48 8.36 12.64 7.79
C THR A 48 7.46 13.72 8.36
N ALA A 49 6.26 13.35 8.83
CA ALA A 49 5.31 14.30 9.40
C ALA A 49 5.48 14.53 10.92
N TYR A 50 6.50 13.92 11.55
CA TYR A 50 6.69 13.92 13.00
C TYR A 50 5.46 13.44 13.80
N GLY A 51 4.64 12.59 13.18
CA GLY A 51 3.36 12.11 13.73
C GLY A 51 2.16 12.99 13.41
N PHE A 52 1.01 12.35 13.18
CA PHE A 52 -0.27 13.05 12.96
C PHE A 52 -1.08 13.05 14.26
N ARG A 53 -1.56 14.23 14.67
CA ARG A 53 -2.44 14.37 15.85
C ARG A 53 -3.87 13.94 15.58
N ASN A 54 -4.31 13.98 14.32
CA ASN A 54 -5.64 13.57 13.87
C ASN A 54 -5.54 12.45 12.83
N PHE A 55 -6.22 11.33 13.09
CA PHE A 55 -6.26 10.16 12.22
C PHE A 55 -6.90 10.43 10.85
N ILE A 56 -7.92 11.30 10.78
CA ILE A 56 -8.57 11.69 9.52
C ILE A 56 -7.54 12.35 8.60
N ASN A 57 -6.73 13.25 9.14
CA ASN A 57 -5.69 13.95 8.37
C ASN A 57 -4.60 12.98 7.89
N PHE A 58 -4.22 12.00 8.72
CA PHE A 58 -3.28 10.95 8.34
C PHE A 58 -3.84 10.09 7.20
N LYS A 59 -5.08 9.62 7.33
CA LYS A 59 -5.78 8.83 6.32
C LYS A 59 -5.87 9.58 4.99
N THR A 60 -6.29 10.85 5.02
CA THR A 60 -6.34 11.72 3.83
C THR A 60 -4.97 11.87 3.17
N ARG A 61 -3.90 12.09 3.95
CA ARG A 61 -2.54 12.22 3.41
C ARG A 61 -2.03 10.94 2.76
N ILE A 62 -2.36 9.76 3.31
CA ILE A 62 -2.02 8.46 2.70
C ILE A 62 -2.69 8.34 1.33
N PHE A 63 -3.97 8.69 1.22
CA PHE A 63 -4.68 8.56 -0.04
C PHE A 63 -4.26 9.58 -1.11
N ILE A 64 -3.90 10.80 -0.70
CA ILE A 64 -3.35 11.82 -1.60
C ILE A 64 -2.02 11.34 -2.20
N ASN A 65 -1.09 10.85 -1.36
CA ASN A 65 0.21 10.39 -1.84
C ASN A 65 0.12 9.16 -2.76
N ARG A 66 -0.91 8.32 -2.58
CA ARG A 66 -1.16 7.18 -3.48
C ARG A 66 -1.91 7.54 -4.76
N GLY A 67 -2.17 8.83 -5.01
CA GLY A 67 -2.86 9.30 -6.20
C GLY A 67 -4.33 8.87 -6.29
N LYS A 68 -4.93 8.35 -5.21
CA LYS A 68 -6.32 7.85 -5.22
C LYS A 68 -7.38 8.96 -5.08
N TYR A 69 -6.98 10.20 -4.76
CA TYR A 69 -7.89 11.32 -4.54
C TYR A 69 -8.04 12.30 -5.72
N PHE A 70 -7.50 11.98 -6.91
CA PHE A 70 -7.72 12.79 -8.11
C PHE A 70 -8.45 12.01 -9.21
N LYS A 71 -9.71 11.65 -8.95
CA LYS A 71 -10.72 11.73 -10.01
C LYS A 71 -11.50 13.03 -9.77
N THR A 72 -10.93 14.17 -10.16
CA THR A 72 -11.81 15.23 -10.61
C THR A 72 -12.53 14.67 -11.82
N LYS A 73 -13.84 14.44 -11.72
CA LYS A 73 -14.66 14.45 -12.93
C LYS A 73 -14.37 15.82 -13.55
N THR A 74 -13.52 15.90 -14.55
CA THR A 74 -13.52 17.05 -15.45
C THR A 74 -14.95 17.13 -15.93
N ILE A 75 -15.67 18.15 -15.46
CA ILE A 75 -16.94 18.53 -16.05
C ILE A 75 -16.56 18.89 -17.47
N GLN A 76 -16.75 17.97 -18.41
CA GLN A 76 -16.76 18.30 -19.83
C GLN A 76 -18.01 19.14 -20.04
N THR A 77 -17.96 20.43 -19.70
CA THR A 77 -18.99 21.35 -20.11
C THR A 77 -18.98 21.38 -21.64
N ASN A 78 -20.15 21.14 -22.22
CA ASN A 78 -20.42 21.12 -23.65
C ASN A 78 -19.93 22.40 -24.35
N LYS A 79 -18.65 22.47 -24.75
CA LYS A 79 -18.14 23.51 -25.67
C LYS A 79 -18.84 23.46 -27.04
N LYS A 80 -19.47 22.32 -27.40
CA LYS A 80 -20.23 22.18 -28.64
C LYS A 80 -21.55 22.98 -28.67
N ASN A 81 -22.15 23.31 -27.53
CA ASN A 81 -23.47 24.00 -27.51
C ASN A 81 -23.38 25.53 -27.51
N GLN A 82 -22.19 26.12 -27.33
CA GLN A 82 -21.98 27.57 -27.41
C GLN A 82 -21.71 28.05 -28.84
N ALA A 83 -21.02 27.25 -29.66
CA ALA A 83 -20.75 27.60 -31.06
C ALA A 83 -22.01 27.59 -31.93
N VAL A 84 -23.01 26.75 -31.62
CA VAL A 84 -24.26 26.67 -32.38
C VAL A 84 -25.21 27.85 -32.10
N LYS A 85 -25.08 28.51 -30.94
CA LYS A 85 -25.90 29.69 -30.57
C LYS A 85 -25.36 31.03 -31.10
N LEU A 86 -24.13 31.06 -31.60
CA LEU A 86 -23.56 32.25 -32.25
C LEU A 86 -23.69 32.20 -33.79
N ALA A 87 -24.04 31.03 -34.32
CA ALA A 87 -24.21 30.77 -35.75
C ALA A 87 -25.68 30.57 -36.17
N ALA A 88 -26.62 30.79 -35.25
CA ALA A 88 -28.06 30.86 -35.48
C ALA A 88 -28.55 32.27 -35.12
#